data_AF-A0A286F893-F1
#
_entry.id   AF-A0A286F893-F1
#
_cell.length_a   1.000
_cell.length_b   1.000
_cell.length_c   1.000
_cell.angle_alpha   90.00
_cell.angle_beta   90.00
_cell.angle_gamma   90.00
#
_symmetry.space_group_name_H-M   'P 1'
#
loop_
_entity.id
_entity.type
_entity.pdbx_description
1 polymer ?
#
loop_
_entity_poly.entity_id
_entity_poly.type
_entity_poly.pdbx_seq_one_letter_code
_entity_poly.pdbx_strand_id
1 'polypeptide(L)'
;MNRYSVVYLLRKQYYHICCRTNSEAISVLEHLFSLEEHTPIGIYDAKTELFYWEPQRQYDYNRAQIEEQGKLADQIIRIAQALRLANQTITYQIKTDMHSRLLA
;
A
#
# COMPACT_ATOMS: atom_id res chain seq x y z
N MET A 1 10.73 5.34 -12.79
CA MET A 1 10.16 6.16 -11.70
C MET A 1 9.23 5.27 -10.88
N ASN A 2 9.17 5.46 -9.56
CA ASN A 2 8.28 4.67 -8.69
C ASN A 2 6.84 5.22 -8.82
N ARG A 3 6.02 4.55 -9.64
CA ARG A 3 4.65 4.97 -9.95
C ARG A 3 3.68 4.64 -8.83
N TYR A 4 3.88 3.51 -8.16
CA TYR A 4 2.94 2.98 -7.20
C TYR A 4 3.42 3.21 -5.77
N SER A 5 2.49 3.34 -4.84
CA SER A 5 2.76 3.36 -3.41
C SER A 5 1.81 2.42 -2.69
N VAL A 6 2.35 1.37 -2.07
CA VAL A 6 1.56 0.49 -1.19
C VAL A 6 1.46 1.18 0.16
N VAL A 7 0.24 1.52 0.57
CA VAL A 7 -0.04 2.22 1.83
C VAL A 7 -0.47 1.21 2.89
N TYR A 8 0.07 1.36 4.09
CA TYR A 8 -0.24 0.51 5.24
C TYR A 8 -0.18 1.30 6.55
N LEU A 9 -0.79 0.74 7.59
CA LEU A 9 -0.61 1.20 8.97
C LEU A 9 0.37 0.28 9.70
N LEU A 10 1.25 0.88 10.48
CA LEU A 10 2.05 0.21 11.50
C LEU A 10 1.95 1.03 12.78
N ARG A 11 1.52 0.41 13.88
CA ARG A 11 1.34 1.10 15.18
C ARG A 11 0.53 2.39 15.08
N LYS A 12 -0.57 2.36 14.30
CA LYS A 12 -1.49 3.48 14.03
C LYS A 12 -0.89 4.67 13.26
N GLN A 13 0.31 4.52 12.69
CA GLN A 13 0.91 5.51 11.80
C GLN A 13 0.90 5.01 10.36
N TYR A 14 0.65 5.92 9.42
CA TYR A 14 0.66 5.60 7.99
C TYR A 14 2.07 5.56 7.44
N TYR A 15 2.33 4.55 6.62
CA TYR A 15 3.56 4.37 5.89
C TYR A 15 3.25 3.99 4.45
N HIS A 16 4.27 4.10 3.59
CA HIS A 16 4.17 3.55 2.24
C HIS A 16 5.47 2.93 1.76
N ILE A 17 5.34 1.97 0.85
CA ILE A 17 6.44 1.37 0.09
C ILE A 17 6.29 1.78 -1.37
N CYS A 18 7.34 2.32 -1.96
CA CYS A 18 7.37 2.75 -3.36
C CYS A 18 7.64 1.55 -4.29
N CYS A 19 6.78 1.35 -5.29
CA CYS A 19 6.91 0.29 -6.29
C CYS A 19 6.93 0.87 -7.71
N ARG A 20 7.65 0.21 -8.61
CA ARG A 20 7.78 0.59 -10.02
C ARG A 20 6.62 0.05 -10.85
N THR A 21 6.19 -1.18 -10.60
CA THR A 21 5.11 -1.84 -11.35
C THR A 21 3.89 -2.11 -10.47
N ASN A 22 2.74 -2.30 -11.11
CA ASN A 22 1.52 -2.69 -10.40
C ASN A 22 1.66 -4.10 -9.81
N SER A 23 2.31 -5.03 -10.53
CA SER A 23 2.58 -6.38 -10.02
C SER A 23 3.44 -6.39 -8.77
N GLU A 24 4.50 -5.58 -8.72
CA GLU A 24 5.34 -5.41 -7.53
C GLU A 24 4.52 -4.84 -6.35
N ALA A 25 3.67 -3.85 -6.61
CA ALA A 25 2.80 -3.28 -5.59
C ALA A 25 1.80 -4.30 -5.03
N ILE A 26 1.24 -5.17 -5.88
CA ILE A 26 0.36 -6.26 -5.47
C ILE A 26 1.12 -7.26 -4.58
N SER A 27 2.30 -7.73 -5.02
CA SER A 27 3.10 -8.67 -4.22
C SER A 27 3.54 -8.08 -2.88
N VAL A 28 3.85 -6.79 -2.82
CA VAL A 28 4.15 -6.09 -1.55
C VAL A 28 2.90 -6.01 -0.67
N LEU A 29 1.74 -5.67 -1.23
CA LEU A 29 0.47 -5.64 -0.47
C LEU A 29 0.14 -7.02 0.12
N GLU A 30 0.29 -8.08 -0.68
CA GLU A 30 0.10 -9.48 -0.26
C GLU A 30 1.08 -9.86 0.87
N HIS A 31 2.35 -9.47 0.73
CA HIS A 31 3.34 -9.73 1.77
C HIS A 31 3.00 -9.02 3.09
N LEU A 32 2.50 -7.79 3.05
CA LEU A 32 2.10 -7.05 4.26
C LEU A 32 0.98 -7.75 5.03
N PHE A 33 0.11 -8.51 4.38
CA PHE A 33 -0.90 -9.35 5.08
C PHE A 33 -0.27 -10.47 5.92
N SER A 34 0.95 -10.90 5.59
CA SER A 34 1.68 -11.93 6.34
C SER A 34 2.48 -11.37 7.53
N LEU A 35 2.65 -10.05 7.61
CA LEU A 35 3.43 -9.41 8.66
C LEU A 35 2.53 -9.06 9.86
N GLU A 36 2.90 -9.57 11.03
CA GLU A 36 2.28 -9.13 12.27
C GLU A 36 2.47 -7.62 12.47
N GLU A 37 1.52 -6.98 13.17
CA GLU A 37 1.45 -5.52 13.42
C GLU A 37 1.19 -4.61 12.20
N HIS A 38 1.21 -5.14 10.98
CA HIS A 38 0.93 -4.37 9.77
C HIS A 38 -0.55 -4.48 9.39
N THR A 39 -1.19 -3.36 9.09
CA THR A 39 -2.52 -3.34 8.49
C THR A 39 -2.40 -2.80 7.06
N PRO A 40 -2.45 -3.66 6.04
CA PRO A 40 -2.51 -3.23 4.65
C PRO A 40 -3.74 -2.34 4.40
N ILE A 41 -3.58 -1.30 3.59
CA ILE A 41 -4.69 -0.40 3.23
C ILE A 41 -4.99 -0.47 1.74
N GLY A 42 -3.97 -0.43 0.89
CA GLY A 42 -4.16 -0.47 -0.56
C GLY A 42 -2.98 0.09 -1.34
N ILE A 43 -3.21 0.34 -2.63
CA ILE A 43 -2.21 0.78 -3.60
C ILE A 43 -2.66 2.11 -4.19
N TYR A 44 -1.81 3.12 -4.07
CA TYR A 44 -1.96 4.39 -4.77
C TYR A 44 -1.19 4.37 -6.09
N ASP A 45 -1.85 4.77 -7.18
CA ASP A 45 -1.23 4.97 -8.50
C ASP A 45 -1.02 6.46 -8.75
N ALA A 46 0.23 6.92 -8.65
CA ALA A 46 0.58 8.33 -8.80
C ALA A 46 0.40 8.87 -10.23
N LYS A 47 0.20 8.01 -11.24
CA LYS A 47 -0.06 8.46 -12.61
C LYS A 47 -1.54 8.82 -12.80
N THR A 48 -2.44 8.02 -12.23
CA THR A 48 -3.89 8.21 -12.39
C THR A 48 -4.53 8.88 -11.19
N GLU A 49 -3.77 9.07 -10.11
CA GLU A 49 -4.24 9.55 -8.80
C GLU A 49 -5.38 8.71 -8.21
N LEU A 50 -5.43 7.43 -8.59
CA LEU A 50 -6.42 6.49 -8.09
C LEU A 50 -5.87 5.69 -6.91
N PHE A 51 -6.76 5.34 -5.99
CA PHE A 51 -6.48 4.45 -4.87
C PHE A 51 -7.25 3.15 -5.04
N TYR A 52 -6.52 2.04 -5.00
CA TYR A 52 -7.06 0.68 -5.04
C TYR A 52 -7.00 0.11 -3.63
N TRP A 53 -8.16 -0.06 -3.00
CA TRP A 53 -8.23 -0.60 -1.65
C TRP A 53 -7.84 -2.07 -1.62
N GLU A 54 -7.35 -2.54 -0.48
CA GLU A 54 -7.27 -3.99 -0.25
C GLU A 54 -8.69 -4.63 -0.28
N PRO A 55 -8.81 -5.93 -0.59
CA PRO A 55 -10.09 -6.55 -0.95
C PRO A 55 -11.24 -6.32 0.03
N GLN A 56 -11.00 -6.40 1.35
CA GLN A 56 -12.06 -6.22 2.34
C GLN A 56 -12.52 -4.76 2.40
N ARG A 57 -11.59 -3.80 2.50
CA ARG A 57 -11.89 -2.36 2.40
C ARG A 57 -12.53 -1.98 1.07
N GLN A 58 -12.16 -2.62 -0.04
CA GLN A 58 -12.79 -2.37 -1.34
C GLN A 58 -14.27 -2.79 -1.32
N TYR A 59 -14.56 -3.95 -0.72
CA TYR A 59 -15.93 -4.44 -0.55
C TYR A 59 -16.76 -3.45 0.30
N ASP A 60 -16.21 -2.98 1.42
CA ASP A 60 -16.89 -2.03 2.30
C ASP A 60 -17.07 -0.66 1.62
N TYR A 61 -16.03 -0.17 0.95
CA TYR A 61 -16.04 1.07 0.18
C TYR A 61 -17.16 1.06 -0.88
N ASN A 62 -17.27 -0.02 -1.64
CA ASN A 62 -18.28 -0.15 -2.70
C ASN A 62 -19.73 -0.14 -2.17
N ARG A 63 -19.92 -0.41 -0.88
CA ARG A 63 -21.23 -0.42 -0.21
C ARG A 63 -21.54 0.86 0.56
N ALA A 64 -20.54 1.71 0.77
CA ALA A 64 -20.71 3.02 1.37
C ALA A 64 -21.52 3.96 0.48
N GLN A 65 -22.12 5.00 1.07
CA GLN A 65 -22.80 6.04 0.28
C GLN A 65 -21.78 6.84 -0.55
N ILE A 66 -22.22 7.42 -1.67
CA ILE A 66 -21.35 8.20 -2.58
C ILE A 66 -20.58 9.30 -1.83
N GLU A 67 -21.22 9.99 -0.89
CA GLU A 67 -20.57 11.04 -0.11
C GLU A 67 -19.45 10.47 0.80
N GLU A 68 -19.69 9.32 1.41
CA GLU A 68 -18.72 8.62 2.24
C GLU A 68 -17.56 8.07 1.41
N GLN A 69 -17.85 7.49 0.24
CA GLN A 69 -16.85 7.08 -0.74
C GLN A 69 -15.93 8.24 -1.14
N GLY A 70 -16.51 9.41 -1.41
CA GLY A 70 -15.75 10.63 -1.73
C GLY A 70 -14.81 11.02 -0.59
N LYS A 71 -15.34 11.12 0.65
CA LYS A 71 -14.55 11.47 1.83
C LYS A 71 -13.40 10.50 2.10
N LEU A 72 -13.67 9.19 2.03
CA LEU A 72 -12.67 8.14 2.25
C LEU A 72 -11.56 8.17 1.18
N ALA A 73 -11.94 8.30 -0.09
CA ALA A 73 -11.00 8.38 -1.20
C ALA A 73 -10.11 9.62 -1.09
N ASP A 74 -10.72 10.79 -0.87
CA ASP A 74 -9.99 12.06 -0.73
C ASP A 74 -8.99 12.02 0.42
N GLN A 75 -9.40 11.46 1.56
CA GLN A 75 -8.53 11.33 2.73
C GLN A 75 -7.31 10.46 2.43
N ILE A 76 -7.51 9.27 1.87
CA ILE A 76 -6.41 8.32 1.66
C ILE A 76 -5.48 8.77 0.52
N ILE A 77 -6.02 9.41 -0.52
CA ILE A 77 -5.22 9.99 -1.60
C ILE A 77 -4.31 11.09 -1.05
N ARG A 78 -4.85 11.99 -0.20
CA ARG A 78 -4.04 13.04 0.45
C ARG A 78 -2.94 12.45 1.33
N ILE A 79 -3.24 11.39 2.09
CA ILE A 79 -2.23 10.68 2.89
C ILE A 79 -1.15 10.09 1.97
N ALA A 80 -1.53 9.39 0.90
CA ALA A 80 -0.57 8.80 -0.03
C ALA A 80 0.32 9.84 -0.71
N GLN A 81 -0.26 10.97 -1.14
CA GLN A 81 0.48 12.11 -1.69
C GLN A 81 1.44 12.72 -0.66
N ALA A 82 0.97 12.97 0.57
CA ALA A 82 1.79 13.51 1.64
C ALA A 82 2.97 12.58 1.99
N LEU A 83 2.73 11.27 2.06
CA LEU A 83 3.79 10.28 2.24
C LEU A 83 4.81 10.33 1.10
N ARG A 84 4.37 10.40 -0.16
CA ARG A 84 5.28 10.52 -1.31
C ARG A 84 6.09 11.81 -1.32
N LEU A 85 5.52 12.91 -0.86
CA LEU A 85 6.22 14.20 -0.73
C LEU A 85 7.24 14.17 0.42
N ALA A 86 6.87 13.56 1.54
CA ALA A 86 7.73 13.45 2.71
C ALA A 86 8.87 12.43 2.51
N ASN A 87 8.65 11.39 1.69
CA ASN A 87 9.57 10.26 1.56
C ASN A 87 10.58 10.45 0.42
N GLN A 88 11.64 11.21 0.71
CA GLN A 88 12.98 10.90 0.19
C GLN A 88 13.45 9.53 0.75
N THR A 89 12.80 8.47 0.25
CA THR A 89 13.23 7.06 0.20
C THR A 89 13.61 6.34 1.52
N ILE A 90 12.64 5.69 2.17
CA ILE A 90 12.92 4.42 2.87
C ILE A 90 12.72 3.28 1.86
N THR A 91 13.82 2.82 1.25
CA THR A 91 13.82 1.62 0.40
C THR A 91 13.72 0.40 1.30
N TYR A 92 12.57 -0.29 1.31
CA TYR A 92 12.54 -1.67 1.79
C TYR A 92 13.35 -2.52 0.78
N GLN A 93 14.58 -2.88 1.12
CA GLN A 93 15.24 -4.00 0.48
C GLN A 93 14.52 -5.27 0.94
N ILE A 94 13.69 -5.84 0.07
CA ILE A 94 13.28 -7.23 0.20
C ILE A 94 14.58 -8.05 0.10
N LYS A 95 15.15 -8.46 1.25
CA LYS A 95 16.14 -9.53 1.26
C LYS A 95 15.41 -10.80 0.85
N THR A 96 15.66 -11.22 -0.38
CA THR A 96 15.32 -12.54 -0.88
C THR A 96 16.01 -13.60 -0.01
N ASP A 97 15.36 -14.06 1.06
CA ASP A 97 15.80 -15.25 1.82
C ASP A 97 14.95 -16.47 1.43
N MET A 98 14.90 -16.74 0.13
CA MET A 98 14.26 -17.94 -0.44
C MET A 98 15.27 -18.93 -1.01
N HIS A 99 16.49 -19.05 -0.45
CA HIS A 99 17.45 -20.07 -0.93
C HIS A 99 18.25 -20.83 0.15
N SER A 100 17.96 -20.67 1.44
CA SER A 100 18.83 -21.22 2.51
C SER A 100 18.25 -22.39 3.32
N ARG A 101 17.12 -23.00 2.92
CA ARG A 101 16.50 -24.11 3.69
C ARG A 101 16.26 -25.41 2.91
N LEU A 102 17.12 -25.72 1.94
CA LEU A 102 17.08 -27.00 1.22
C LEU A 102 18.38 -27.80 1.26
N LEU A 103 19.22 -27.58 2.27
CA LEU A 103 20.31 -28.50 2.62
C LEU A 103 20.46 -28.58 4.15
N ALA A 104 19.68 -29.46 4.76
CA ALA A 104 19.96 -30.06 6.06
C ALA A 104 19.52 -31.53 6.00
#